data_AF-A0A550H7B9-F1
#
_entry.id   AF-A0A550H7B9-F1
#
_cell.length_a   1.000
_cell.length_b   1.000
_cell.length_c   1.000
_cell.angle_alpha   90.00
_cell.angle_beta   90.00
_cell.angle_gamma   90.00
#
_symmetry.space_group_name_H-M   'P 1'
#
loop_
_entity.id
_entity.type
_entity.pdbx_description
1 polymer ?
#
loop_
_entity_poly.entity_id
_entity_poly.type
_entity_poly.pdbx_seq_one_letter_code
_entity_poly.pdbx_strand_id
1 'polypeptide(L)' 'MSLTLAVILSISLIISSTYLTQTTFQRNNGKIAFNSDRDGNFEIYVMNADGSNVTRLTNNSDYDTVPWWSPDG' A
#
# COMPACT_ATOMS: atom_id res chain seq x y z
N MET A 1 20.49 21.01 39.76
CA MET A 1 20.03 20.07 38.71
C MET A 1 18.96 20.78 37.93
N SER A 2 19.35 21.43 36.82
CA SER A 2 18.64 22.56 36.21
C SER A 2 17.50 22.10 35.31
N LEU A 3 16.36 22.79 35.39
CA LEU A 3 15.15 22.62 34.56
C LEU A 3 15.44 22.61 33.04
N THR A 4 16.58 23.15 32.63
CA THR A 4 17.03 23.20 31.23
C THR A 4 17.19 21.82 30.58
N LEU A 5 17.62 20.80 31.31
CA LEU A 5 17.82 19.46 30.73
C LEU A 5 16.49 18.70 30.52
N ALA A 6 15.52 18.89 31.43
CA ALA A 6 14.20 18.28 31.34
C ALA A 6 13.37 18.85 30.18
N VAL A 7 13.51 20.16 29.91
CA VAL A 7 12.85 20.83 28.78
C VAL A 7 13.44 20.38 27.43
N ILE A 8 14.76 20.22 27.34
CA ILE A 8 15.42 19.77 26.10
C ILE A 8 15.02 18.32 25.75
N LEU A 9 15.00 17.42 26.73
CA LEU A 9 14.66 16.01 26.48
C LEU A 9 13.19 15.83 26.06
N SER A 10 12.28 16.58 26.67
CA SER A 10 10.85 16.54 26.32
C SER A 10 10.58 17.08 24.91
N ILE A 11 11.24 18.17 24.50
CA ILE A 11 11.11 18.72 23.14
C ILE A 11 11.61 17.72 22.09
N SER A 12 12.78 17.10 22.30
CA SER A 12 13.34 16.10 21.37
C SER A 12 12.42 14.87 21.22
N LEU A 13 11.82 14.40 22.31
CA LEU A 13 10.92 13.25 22.29
C LEU A 13 9.61 13.55 21.56
N ILE A 14 9.04 14.74 21.76
CA ILE A 14 7.83 15.19 21.07
C ILE A 14 8.10 15.28 19.56
N ILE A 15 9.21 15.89 19.15
CA ILE A 15 9.62 16.02 17.76
C ILE A 15 9.78 14.62 17.10
N SER A 16 10.45 13.66 17.76
CA SER A 16 10.55 12.28 17.26
C SER A 16 9.19 11.59 17.13
N SER A 17 8.26 11.79 18.09
CA SER A 17 6.92 11.20 18.01
C SER A 17 6.08 11.78 16.86
N THR A 18 6.24 13.07 16.56
CA THR A 18 5.55 13.72 15.43
C THR A 18 6.11 13.30 14.07
N TYR A 19 7.39 12.91 14.00
CA TYR A 19 7.99 12.32 12.80
C TYR A 19 7.64 10.84 12.60
N LEU A 20 7.17 10.15 13.64
CA LEU A 20 6.67 8.77 13.54
C LEU A 20 5.19 8.71 13.11
N THR A 21 4.46 9.83 13.15
CA THR A 21 3.09 9.92 12.63
C THR A 21 3.08 10.54 11.24
N GLN A 22 3.50 9.75 10.25
CA GLN A 22 3.27 10.12 8.86
C GLN A 22 1.77 10.12 8.58
N THR A 23 1.26 11.32 8.33
CA THR A 23 -0.03 11.59 7.69
C THR A 23 -0.10 10.88 6.36
N THR A 24 -0.83 9.78 6.28
CA THR A 24 -1.26 9.22 5.00
C THR A 24 -2.65 8.66 5.19
N PHE A 25 -3.59 9.05 4.32
CA PHE A 25 -4.73 8.20 4.00
C PHE A 25 -4.13 6.89 3.48
N GLN A 26 -3.89 5.94 4.38
CA GLN A 26 -3.33 4.65 3.99
C GLN A 26 -4.45 3.90 3.27
N ARG A 27 -4.64 4.15 1.97
CA ARG A 27 -5.10 3.08 1.09
C ARG A 27 -3.95 2.11 0.85
N ASN A 28 -3.39 1.61 1.94
CA ASN A 28 -2.50 0.45 1.93
C ASN A 28 -3.39 -0.78 1.91
N ASN A 29 -4.12 -0.99 0.83
CA ASN A 29 -4.62 -2.33 0.57
C ASN A 29 -3.46 -3.28 0.24
N GLY A 30 -2.24 -2.74 0.06
CA GLY A 30 -1.01 -3.52 -0.09
C GLY A 30 -1.10 -4.48 -1.26
N LYS A 31 -1.90 -4.13 -2.27
CA LYS A 31 -2.25 -4.99 -3.39
C LYS A 31 -1.91 -4.34 -4.72
N ILE A 32 -1.51 -5.17 -5.66
CA ILE A 32 -1.16 -4.79 -7.02
C ILE A 32 -2.18 -5.47 -7.93
N ALA A 33 -2.81 -4.70 -8.82
CA ALA A 33 -3.57 -5.24 -9.95
C ALA A 33 -2.69 -5.19 -11.19
N PHE A 34 -2.69 -6.27 -11.97
CA PHE A 34 -1.88 -6.39 -13.18
C PHE A 34 -2.58 -7.32 -14.19
N ASN A 35 -2.25 -7.16 -15.47
CA ASN A 35 -2.66 -8.12 -16.49
C ASN A 35 -1.57 -9.20 -16.70
N SER A 36 -1.96 -10.39 -17.11
CA SER A 36 -1.00 -11.43 -17.51
C SER A 36 -1.66 -12.42 -18.47
N ASP A 37 -0.89 -12.88 -19.45
CA ASP A 37 -1.25 -13.89 -20.46
C ASP A 37 -0.82 -15.31 -20.06
N ARG A 38 -0.45 -15.52 -18.79
CA ARG A 38 0.10 -16.78 -18.26
C ARG A 38 -0.80 -18.01 -18.46
N ASP A 39 -2.10 -17.80 -18.65
CA ASP A 39 -3.11 -18.84 -18.82
C ASP A 39 -3.59 -18.98 -20.28
N GLY A 40 -2.95 -18.29 -21.24
CA GLY A 40 -3.26 -18.39 -22.68
C GLY A 40 -4.02 -17.20 -23.28
N ASN A 41 -4.56 -16.30 -22.45
CA ASN A 41 -5.11 -15.00 -22.83
C ASN A 41 -4.88 -13.97 -21.71
N PHE A 42 -4.94 -12.67 -22.03
CA PHE A 42 -4.75 -11.61 -21.06
C PHE A 42 -5.92 -11.52 -20.09
N GLU A 43 -5.60 -11.65 -18.81
CA GLU A 43 -6.55 -11.62 -17.70
C GLU A 43 -6.06 -10.71 -16.59
N ILE A 44 -6.97 -10.20 -15.77
CA ILE A 44 -6.64 -9.37 -14.60
C ILE A 44 -6.37 -10.25 -13.38
N TYR A 45 -5.28 -9.95 -12.71
CA TYR A 45 -4.85 -10.58 -11.47
C TYR A 45 -4.66 -9.54 -10.39
N VAL A 46 -4.77 -10.00 -9.14
CA VAL A 46 -4.41 -9.23 -7.95
C VAL A 46 -3.46 -10.04 -7.10
N MET A 47 -2.45 -9.38 -6.52
CA MET A 47 -1.53 -9.98 -5.56
C MET A 47 -1.21 -8.99 -4.44
N ASN A 48 -0.60 -9.46 -3.37
CA ASN A 48 -0.02 -8.59 -2.36
C ASN A 48 1.25 -7.90 -2.91
N ALA A 49 1.66 -6.78 -2.31
CA ALA A 49 2.81 -6.00 -2.73
C ALA A 49 4.16 -6.75 -2.58
N ASP A 50 4.19 -7.81 -1.76
CA ASP A 50 5.32 -8.73 -1.63
C ASP A 50 5.32 -9.85 -2.69
N GLY A 51 4.35 -9.84 -3.62
CA GLY A 51 4.17 -10.84 -4.66
C GLY A 51 3.41 -12.11 -4.24
N SER A 52 3.02 -12.23 -2.97
CA SER A 52 2.23 -13.36 -2.48
C SER A 52 0.75 -13.25 -2.85
N ASN A 53 0.01 -14.35 -2.69
CA ASN A 53 -1.46 -14.40 -2.84
C ASN A 53 -1.99 -13.92 -4.20
N VAL A 54 -1.34 -14.34 -5.28
CA VAL A 54 -1.83 -14.09 -6.64
C VAL A 54 -3.19 -14.75 -6.85
N THR A 55 -4.19 -13.97 -7.24
CA THR A 55 -5.56 -14.40 -7.52
C THR A 55 -6.01 -13.85 -8.86
N ARG A 56 -6.63 -14.69 -9.70
CA ARG A 56 -7.25 -14.28 -10.97
C ARG A 56 -8.62 -13.67 -10.71
N LEU A 57 -8.91 -12.50 -11.30
CA LEU A 57 -10.18 -11.78 -11.14
C LEU A 57 -11.11 -11.92 -12.35
N THR A 58 -10.57 -12.01 -13.56
CA THR A 58 -11.33 -12.22 -14.79
C THR A 58 -11.04 -13.59 -15.37
N ASN A 59 -12.02 -14.21 -16.02
CA ASN A 59 -11.85 -15.48 -16.72
C ASN A 59 -12.86 -15.55 -17.85
N ASN A 60 -12.48 -15.03 -19.01
CA ASN A 60 -13.32 -14.99 -20.20
C ASN A 60 -12.46 -15.16 -21.45
N SER A 61 -13.06 -15.15 -22.63
CA SER A 61 -12.36 -15.34 -23.90
C SER A 61 -11.74 -14.05 -24.46
N ASP A 62 -12.04 -12.90 -23.87
CA ASP A 62 -11.58 -11.60 -24.33
C ASP A 62 -10.20 -11.26 -23.72
N TYR A 63 -9.68 -10.08 -24.07
CA TYR A 63 -8.41 -9.56 -23.54
C TYR A 63 -8.67 -8.46 -22.51
N ASP A 64 -8.44 -8.78 -21.24
CA ASP A 64 -8.54 -7.82 -20.16
C ASP A 64 -7.15 -7.26 -19.82
N THR A 65 -6.92 -5.98 -20.14
CA THR A 65 -5.55 -5.43 -20.15
C THR A 65 -5.34 -4.17 -19.30
N VAL A 66 -6.39 -3.46 -18.87
CA VAL A 66 -6.24 -2.17 -18.17
C VAL A 66 -7.02 -2.17 -16.85
N PRO A 67 -6.48 -2.78 -15.78
CA PRO A 67 -7.12 -2.74 -14.48
C PRO A 67 -6.95 -1.37 -13.82
N TRP A 68 -8.00 -0.92 -13.11
CA TRP A 68 -7.96 0.30 -12.29
C TRP A 68 -8.67 0.07 -10.96
N TRP A 69 -8.11 0.62 -9.87
CA TRP A 69 -8.73 0.56 -8.55
C TRP A 69 -9.71 1.72 -8.34
N SER A 70 -10.98 1.41 -8.08
CA SER A 70 -11.93 2.46 -7.70
C SER A 70 -11.52 3.12 -6.37
N PRO A 71 -11.72 4.43 -6.20
CA PRO A 71 -11.55 5.12 -4.92
C PRO A 71 -12.33 4.49 -3.75
N ASP A 72 -13.54 4.01 -4.04
CA ASP A 72 -14.55 3.56 -3.08
C ASP A 72 -14.70 2.04 -2.96
N GLY A 73 -14.20 1.27 -3.94
CA GLY A 73 -14.24 -0.19 -3.94
C GLY A 73 -15.41 -0.73 -4.74
#